data_AF-A0A6P6SP73-F1
#
_entry.id   AF-A0A6P6SP73-F1
#
_cell.length_a   1.000
_cell.length_b   1.000
_cell.length_c   1.000
_cell.angle_alpha   90.00
_cell.angle_beta   90.00
_cell.angle_gamma   90.00
#
_symmetry.space_group_name_H-M   'P 1'
#
loop_
_entity.id
_entity.type
_entity.pdbx_description
1 polymer ?
#
loop_
_entity_poly.entity_id
_entity_poly.type
_entity_poly.pdbx_seq_one_letter_code
_entity_poly.pdbx_strand_id
1 'polypeptide(L)'
;MQDDSNDSNDDSDHDIDFETGIFVNTSIPVFFVGLNIGSREAAQLVALDTGSNLFWVPCKPGIGGSRTFYGNYWPGEFSTYSANMRCEDLCSSTPLTCKTTPNLCSYQLKYLGEVVVRENLAFERFVFGLSFDNQPTHELNNLLFGCTRKNSYIDKVNGVLGLGPSGISLASQTG
;
A
#
# COMPACT_ATOMS: atom_id res chain seq x y z
N MET A 1 -26.12 32.20 42.22
CA MET A 1 -26.82 31.04 41.63
C MET A 1 -26.30 30.94 40.22
N GLN A 2 -25.57 29.86 39.99
CA GLN A 2 -25.02 29.41 38.70
C GLN A 2 -26.15 28.89 37.79
N ASP A 3 -25.76 28.56 36.55
CA ASP A 3 -26.51 28.00 35.41
C ASP A 3 -27.09 29.10 34.49
N ASP A 4 -26.80 29.13 33.19
CA ASP A 4 -26.71 27.99 32.28
C ASP A 4 -25.44 27.91 31.41
N SER A 5 -25.07 26.65 31.20
CA SER A 5 -23.96 26.08 30.46
C SER A 5 -23.89 26.48 28.98
N ASN A 6 -22.66 26.78 28.58
CA ASN A 6 -22.19 26.96 27.21
C ASN A 6 -22.14 25.59 26.52
N ASP A 7 -23.12 25.28 25.67
CA ASP A 7 -23.16 24.03 24.89
C ASP A 7 -22.65 24.31 23.48
N SER A 8 -21.33 24.26 23.34
CA SER A 8 -20.65 24.23 22.04
C SER A 8 -19.46 23.29 22.15
N ASN A 9 -19.76 22.00 22.35
CA ASN A 9 -18.83 20.93 22.02
C ASN A 9 -18.82 20.81 20.49
N ASP A 10 -17.95 21.60 19.87
CA ASP A 10 -17.51 21.43 18.50
C ASP A 10 -16.56 20.22 18.48
N ASP A 11 -17.14 19.02 18.42
CA ASP A 11 -16.42 17.78 18.12
C ASP A 11 -15.87 17.94 16.69
N SER A 12 -14.69 18.54 16.59
CA SER A 12 -13.93 18.54 15.36
C SER A 12 -13.30 17.17 15.17
N ASP A 13 -14.14 16.17 14.84
CA ASP A 13 -13.71 14.95 14.18
C ASP A 13 -12.94 15.41 12.93
N HIS A 14 -11.62 15.34 13.01
CA HIS A 14 -10.76 15.52 11.86
C HIS A 14 -10.88 14.25 11.02
N ASP A 15 -11.94 14.17 10.21
CA ASP A 15 -12.03 13.20 9.13
C ASP A 15 -10.82 13.42 8.21
N ILE A 16 -9.86 12.50 8.26
CA ILE A 16 -8.70 12.52 7.38
C ILE A 16 -9.15 11.94 6.04
N ASP A 17 -9.65 12.81 5.17
CA ASP A 17 -10.00 12.43 3.81
C ASP A 17 -8.73 12.22 2.96
N PHE A 18 -8.56 11.04 2.36
CA PHE A 18 -7.44 10.75 1.46
C PHE A 18 -7.86 10.94 0.01
N GLU A 19 -7.28 11.94 -0.66
CA GLU A 19 -7.57 12.22 -2.07
C GLU A 19 -6.47 11.71 -3.00
N THR A 20 -6.86 11.16 -4.16
CA THR A 20 -5.94 10.79 -5.23
C THR A 20 -6.66 10.65 -6.57
N GLY A 21 -5.93 10.84 -7.67
CA GLY A 21 -6.47 10.70 -9.01
C GLY A 21 -6.82 9.25 -9.35
N ILE A 22 -8.02 9.06 -9.92
CA ILE A 22 -8.46 7.78 -10.49
C ILE A 22 -8.22 7.78 -12.00
N PHE A 23 -7.53 6.74 -12.48
CA PHE A 23 -7.24 6.55 -13.91
C PHE A 23 -7.95 5.30 -14.43
N VAL A 24 -8.34 5.33 -15.71
CA VAL A 24 -9.01 4.22 -16.39
C VAL A 24 -8.11 3.68 -17.50
N ASN A 25 -7.98 2.35 -17.58
CA ASN A 25 -7.28 1.69 -18.68
C ASN A 25 -8.31 1.00 -19.59
N THR A 26 -8.30 1.29 -20.88
CA THR A 26 -9.27 0.72 -21.83
C THR A 26 -8.97 -0.73 -22.22
N SER A 27 -7.78 -1.24 -21.88
CA SER A 27 -7.33 -2.61 -22.17
C SER A 27 -7.55 -3.59 -21.00
N ILE A 28 -7.80 -3.08 -19.79
CA ILE A 28 -8.03 -3.87 -18.58
C ILE A 28 -9.14 -3.16 -17.79
N PRO A 29 -10.28 -3.81 -17.49
CA PRO A 29 -11.41 -3.15 -16.82
C PRO A 29 -11.12 -2.97 -15.32
N VAL A 30 -10.19 -2.09 -14.99
CA VAL A 30 -9.75 -1.78 -13.63
C VAL A 30 -9.44 -0.29 -13.49
N PHE A 31 -9.76 0.26 -12.32
CA PHE A 31 -9.37 1.61 -11.94
C PHE A 31 -7.96 1.61 -11.36
N PHE A 32 -7.21 2.67 -11.61
CA PHE A 32 -5.87 2.83 -11.06
C PHE A 32 -5.80 4.07 -10.17
N VAL A 33 -4.93 3.98 -9.17
CA VAL A 33 -4.63 5.05 -8.22
C VAL A 33 -3.15 5.42 -8.32
N GLY A 34 -2.87 6.72 -8.37
CA GLY A 34 -1.53 7.27 -8.29
C GLY A 34 -1.09 7.47 -6.83
N LEU A 35 0.15 7.11 -6.50
CA LEU A 35 0.74 7.34 -5.18
C LEU A 35 2.27 7.40 -5.29
N ASN A 36 2.93 7.90 -4.25
CA ASN A 36 4.39 7.84 -4.13
C ASN A 36 4.80 6.93 -2.97
N ILE A 37 5.91 6.19 -3.14
CA ILE A 37 6.47 5.30 -2.11
C ILE A 37 7.88 5.73 -1.69
N GLY A 38 8.14 5.66 -0.38
CA GLY A 38 9.46 5.84 0.24
C GLY A 38 9.94 7.29 0.32
N SER A 39 11.12 7.46 0.92
CA SER A 39 11.71 8.79 1.18
C SER A 39 12.15 9.60 -0.05
N ARG A 40 12.22 8.99 -1.25
CA ARG A 40 12.45 9.71 -2.53
C ARG A 40 11.20 9.77 -3.42
N GLU A 41 10.04 9.42 -2.87
CA GLU A 41 8.74 9.60 -3.52
C GLU A 41 8.67 8.96 -4.91
N ALA A 42 9.01 7.67 -4.98
CA ALA A 42 8.94 6.95 -6.24
C ALA A 42 7.48 6.79 -6.67
N ALA A 43 7.08 7.43 -7.78
CA ALA A 43 5.72 7.38 -8.29
C ALA A 43 5.30 5.96 -8.73
N GLN A 44 4.11 5.55 -8.31
CA GLN A 44 3.46 4.28 -8.63
C GLN A 44 2.05 4.52 -9.15
N LEU A 45 1.61 3.64 -10.04
CA LEU A 45 0.23 3.57 -10.53
C LEU A 45 -0.28 2.15 -10.30
N VAL A 46 -1.18 1.97 -9.33
CA VAL A 46 -1.59 0.66 -8.82
C VAL A 46 -3.07 0.41 -9.09
N ALA A 47 -3.46 -0.84 -9.31
CA ALA A 47 -4.85 -1.21 -9.53
C ALA A 47 -5.64 -1.14 -8.22
N LEU A 48 -6.80 -0.49 -8.21
CA LEU A 48 -7.71 -0.45 -7.07
C LEU A 48 -8.52 -1.75 -7.01
N ASP A 49 -8.48 -2.43 -5.87
CA ASP A 49 -9.10 -3.75 -5.71
C ASP A 49 -9.76 -3.93 -4.33
N THR A 50 -11.08 -3.86 -4.31
CA THR A 50 -11.90 -4.14 -3.11
C THR A 50 -12.07 -5.63 -2.84
N GLY A 51 -11.67 -6.49 -3.78
CA GLY A 51 -11.74 -7.95 -3.67
C GLY A 51 -10.50 -8.59 -3.05
N SER A 52 -9.43 -7.82 -2.77
CA SER A 52 -8.24 -8.31 -2.09
C SER A 52 -7.82 -7.40 -0.93
N ASN A 53 -7.08 -7.98 0.01
CA ASN A 53 -6.72 -7.28 1.25
C ASN A 53 -5.37 -6.55 1.12
N LEU A 54 -4.32 -7.22 0.68
CA LEU A 54 -2.96 -6.68 0.79
C LEU A 54 -2.67 -5.63 -0.28
N PHE A 55 -2.21 -4.44 0.13
CA PHE A 55 -1.53 -3.51 -0.77
C PHE A 55 -0.13 -4.04 -1.13
N TRP A 56 0.19 -4.14 -2.42
CA TRP A 56 1.52 -4.56 -2.86
C TRP A 56 2.00 -3.83 -4.11
N VAL A 57 3.33 -3.69 -4.23
CA VAL A 57 4.01 -3.12 -5.39
C VAL A 57 5.22 -3.98 -5.79
N PRO A 58 5.65 -3.96 -7.07
CA PRO A 58 6.83 -4.68 -7.48
C PRO A 58 8.13 -4.09 -6.90
N CYS A 59 8.94 -4.94 -6.30
CA CYS A 59 10.29 -4.65 -5.84
C CYS A 59 11.32 -5.44 -6.66
N LYS A 60 12.51 -4.85 -6.87
CA LYS A 60 13.65 -5.59 -7.44
C LYS A 60 14.77 -5.72 -6.42
N PRO A 61 15.49 -6.86 -6.36
CA PRO A 61 16.77 -6.98 -5.70
C PRO A 61 17.91 -6.48 -6.64
N GLY A 62 18.21 -5.18 -6.77
CA GLY A 62 19.51 -4.73 -7.29
C GLY A 62 19.63 -3.27 -7.77
N ILE A 63 20.85 -2.72 -7.70
CA ILE A 63 21.28 -1.47 -8.34
C ILE A 63 21.26 -1.65 -9.87
N GLY A 64 20.61 -0.76 -10.61
CA GLY A 64 20.70 -0.71 -12.09
C GLY A 64 19.56 -1.35 -12.88
N GLY A 65 18.39 -1.59 -12.27
CA GLY A 65 17.20 -2.01 -13.02
C GLY A 65 16.66 -0.90 -13.94
N SER A 66 16.43 -1.23 -15.22
CA SER A 66 15.89 -0.33 -16.25
C SER A 66 14.75 0.56 -15.74
N ARG A 67 14.91 1.87 -15.94
CA ARG A 67 13.92 2.92 -15.70
C ARG A 67 12.79 2.78 -16.71
N THR A 68 11.81 1.94 -16.39
CA THR A 68 10.48 2.06 -17.01
C THR A 68 9.74 3.19 -16.31
N PHE A 69 8.80 3.82 -17.01
CA PHE A 69 8.09 5.06 -16.60
C PHE A 69 7.45 4.99 -15.19
N TYR A 70 7.23 3.78 -14.69
CA TYR A 70 6.78 3.46 -13.32
C TYR A 70 7.85 2.55 -12.69
N GLY A 71 8.82 3.15 -12.02
CA GLY A 71 10.03 2.47 -11.55
C GLY A 71 9.75 1.38 -10.50
N ASN A 72 10.56 0.33 -10.50
CA ASN A 72 10.54 -0.68 -9.44
C ASN A 72 11.02 -0.03 -8.13
N TYR A 73 10.31 -0.29 -7.03
CA TYR A 73 10.72 0.22 -5.72
C TYR A 73 11.96 -0.55 -5.20
N TRP A 74 12.94 0.18 -4.67
CA TRP A 74 14.22 -0.34 -4.19
C TRP A 74 14.39 -0.09 -2.69
N PRO A 75 14.14 -1.08 -1.82
CA PRO A 75 14.25 -0.92 -0.36
C PRO A 75 15.56 -0.31 0.14
N GLY A 76 16.68 -0.55 -0.55
CA GLY A 76 18.01 -0.10 -0.15
C GLY A 76 18.34 1.37 -0.44
N GLU A 77 17.48 2.14 -1.10
CA GLU A 77 17.69 3.58 -1.32
C GLU A 77 16.87 4.47 -0.36
N PHE A 78 16.01 3.87 0.47
CA PHE A 78 15.05 4.60 1.30
C PHE A 78 15.28 4.31 2.78
N SER A 79 15.32 5.36 3.59
CA SER A 79 15.55 5.27 5.04
C SER A 79 14.31 4.81 5.82
N THR A 80 13.14 4.77 5.17
CA THR A 80 11.83 4.53 5.79
C THR A 80 11.35 3.08 5.64
N TYR A 81 12.03 2.26 4.82
CA TYR A 81 11.72 0.84 4.66
C TYR A 81 12.09 0.03 5.91
N SER A 82 11.16 -0.80 6.39
CA SER A 82 11.41 -1.74 7.49
C SER A 82 10.79 -3.10 7.20
N ALA A 83 11.62 -4.14 7.10
CA ALA A 83 11.17 -5.52 7.04
C ALA A 83 11.19 -6.22 8.42
N ASN A 84 11.43 -5.47 9.50
CA ASN A 84 11.56 -6.03 10.85
C ASN A 84 10.17 -6.25 11.46
N MET A 85 9.55 -7.39 11.17
CA MET A 85 8.24 -7.77 11.70
C MET A 85 8.17 -9.25 12.04
N ARG A 86 7.32 -9.60 13.01
CA ARG A 86 6.96 -10.99 13.29
C ARG A 86 5.76 -11.39 12.42
N CYS A 87 5.89 -12.44 11.62
CA CYS A 87 4.79 -12.92 10.76
C CYS A 87 3.53 -13.29 11.53
N GLU A 88 3.69 -13.81 12.76
CA GLU A 88 2.58 -14.32 13.56
C GLU A 88 1.49 -13.26 13.80
N ASP A 89 1.88 -11.99 13.83
CA ASP A 89 0.99 -10.87 14.12
C ASP A 89 0.10 -10.48 12.90
N LEU A 90 0.41 -10.95 11.68
CA LEU A 90 -0.20 -10.46 10.42
C LEU A 90 -0.87 -11.55 9.57
N CYS A 91 -0.53 -12.80 9.82
CA CYS A 91 -0.73 -13.89 8.85
C CYS A 91 -1.96 -14.77 9.12
N SER A 92 -3.01 -14.19 9.67
CA SER A 92 -4.25 -14.88 10.05
C SER A 92 -5.37 -14.81 9.00
N SER A 93 -5.14 -14.18 7.84
CA SER A 93 -6.20 -13.92 6.84
C SER A 93 -6.00 -14.69 5.54
N THR A 94 -6.98 -15.53 5.16
CA THR A 94 -7.12 -16.01 3.78
C THR A 94 -7.47 -14.84 2.85
N PRO A 95 -6.89 -14.70 1.64
CA PRO A 95 -6.04 -15.64 0.91
C PRO A 95 -4.52 -15.44 1.09
N LEU A 96 -4.09 -14.65 2.08
CA LEU A 96 -2.67 -14.43 2.35
C LEU A 96 -2.10 -15.61 3.14
N THR A 97 -1.15 -16.33 2.57
CA THR A 97 -0.40 -17.36 3.32
C THR A 97 1.00 -16.84 3.60
N CYS A 98 1.42 -16.83 4.86
CA CYS A 98 2.79 -16.44 5.19
C CYS A 98 3.66 -17.64 5.53
N LYS A 99 4.96 -17.47 5.28
CA LYS A 99 6.00 -18.36 5.77
C LYS A 99 7.02 -17.52 6.54
N THR A 100 7.11 -17.82 7.83
CA THR A 100 8.03 -17.16 8.76
C THR A 100 9.45 -17.61 8.52
N THR A 101 10.36 -16.64 8.46
CA THR A 101 11.80 -16.84 8.66
C THR A 101 12.25 -15.92 9.80
N PRO A 102 13.41 -16.16 10.44
CA PRO A 102 13.80 -15.41 11.64
C PRO A 102 13.76 -13.88 11.53
N ASN A 103 13.95 -13.32 10.32
CA ASN A 103 14.05 -11.87 10.09
C ASN A 103 13.16 -11.34 8.95
N LEU A 104 12.37 -12.19 8.30
CA LEU A 104 11.55 -11.79 7.16
C LEU A 104 10.21 -12.53 7.18
N CYS A 105 9.17 -11.80 6.79
CA CYS A 105 7.86 -12.38 6.59
C CYS A 105 7.55 -12.57 5.12
N SER A 106 7.73 -13.79 4.63
CA SER A 106 7.39 -14.09 3.25
C SER A 106 5.90 -14.36 3.11
N TYR A 107 5.28 -13.85 2.04
CA TYR A 107 3.86 -14.09 1.78
C TYR A 107 3.62 -14.67 0.39
N GLN A 108 2.53 -15.42 0.28
CA GLN A 108 1.99 -15.91 -0.96
C GLN A 108 0.56 -15.40 -1.13
N LEU A 109 0.31 -14.75 -2.25
CA LEU A 109 -1.00 -14.24 -2.63
C LEU A 109 -1.52 -14.99 -3.85
N LYS A 110 -2.81 -15.31 -3.83
CA LYS A 110 -3.50 -15.93 -4.97
C LYS A 110 -4.59 -15.03 -5.50
N TYR A 111 -4.64 -14.88 -6.82
CA TYR A 111 -5.78 -14.27 -7.52
C TYR A 111 -6.39 -15.32 -8.44
N LEU A 112 -7.71 -15.51 -8.34
CA LEU A 112 -8.46 -16.47 -9.16
C LEU A 112 -7.89 -17.90 -9.13
N GLY A 113 -7.32 -18.31 -8.00
CA GLY A 113 -6.74 -19.66 -7.81
C GLY A 113 -5.27 -19.79 -8.19
N GLU A 114 -4.73 -18.85 -8.98
CA GLU A 114 -3.32 -18.84 -9.39
C GLU A 114 -2.43 -18.17 -8.35
N VAL A 115 -1.22 -18.70 -8.15
CA VAL A 115 -0.23 -18.10 -7.25
C VAL A 115 0.44 -16.93 -7.97
N VAL A 116 0.23 -15.74 -7.43
CA VAL A 116 0.61 -14.51 -8.11
C VAL A 116 1.88 -13.89 -7.53
N VAL A 117 2.16 -14.10 -6.24
CA VAL A 117 3.26 -13.38 -5.56
C VAL A 117 4.01 -14.27 -4.57
N ARG A 118 5.33 -14.14 -4.50
CA ARG A 118 6.22 -14.66 -3.44
C ARG A 118 7.39 -13.71 -3.21
N GLU A 119 7.37 -12.92 -2.15
CA GLU A 119 8.54 -12.20 -1.63
C GLU A 119 8.28 -11.88 -0.16
N ASN A 120 8.34 -10.61 0.30
CA ASN A 120 8.29 -10.24 1.72
C ASN A 120 7.29 -9.11 1.99
N LEU A 121 6.68 -9.16 3.18
CA LEU A 121 5.99 -8.03 3.77
C LEU A 121 7.01 -7.05 4.36
N ALA A 122 6.68 -5.77 4.28
CA ALA A 122 7.46 -4.69 4.85
C ALA A 122 6.55 -3.53 5.26
N PHE A 123 7.11 -2.62 6.03
CA PHE A 123 6.55 -1.30 6.30
C PHE A 123 7.28 -0.26 5.47
N GLU A 124 6.54 0.72 4.97
CA GLU A 124 7.11 1.87 4.26
C GLU A 124 6.20 3.10 4.38
N ARG A 125 6.73 4.26 4.02
CA ARG A 125 6.02 5.53 3.85
C ARG A 125 5.38 5.63 2.48
N PHE A 126 4.12 6.03 2.44
CA PHE A 126 3.36 6.29 1.22
C PHE A 126 2.76 7.68 1.24
N VAL A 127 2.66 8.31 0.07
CA VAL A 127 2.05 9.61 -0.11
C VAL A 127 0.92 9.50 -1.12
N PHE A 128 -0.26 9.97 -0.73
CA PHE A 128 -1.46 10.05 -1.57
C PHE A 128 -1.79 11.51 -1.86
N GLY A 129 -2.28 11.75 -3.08
CA GLY A 129 -2.68 13.07 -3.53
C GLY A 129 -1.53 13.96 -3.98
N LEU A 130 -1.92 14.99 -4.74
CA LEU A 130 -1.14 16.19 -4.99
C LEU A 130 -2.08 17.34 -4.65
N SER A 131 -1.70 18.20 -3.71
CA SER A 131 -2.47 19.42 -3.44
C SER A 131 -2.47 20.29 -4.71
N PHE A 132 -3.47 21.16 -4.85
CA PHE A 132 -3.46 22.22 -5.88
C PHE A 132 -2.15 23.03 -5.90
N ASP A 133 -1.41 23.05 -4.78
CA ASP A 133 -0.11 23.71 -4.62
C ASP A 133 1.11 22.76 -4.76
N ASN A 134 0.94 21.56 -5.32
CA ASN A 134 1.97 20.51 -5.45
C ASN A 134 2.61 20.05 -4.12
N GLN A 135 1.92 20.22 -2.99
CA GLN A 135 2.36 19.66 -1.70
C GLN A 135 1.79 18.24 -1.48
N PRO A 136 2.56 17.32 -0.87
CA PRO A 136 2.05 16.06 -0.34
C PRO A 136 0.84 16.34 0.55
N THR A 137 -0.33 15.82 0.19
CA THR A 137 -1.56 16.15 0.94
C THR A 137 -1.77 15.16 2.08
N HIS A 138 -1.43 13.89 1.86
CA HIS A 138 -1.62 12.85 2.87
C HIS A 138 -0.46 11.86 2.88
N GLU A 139 0.22 11.77 4.02
CA GLU A 139 1.31 10.82 4.24
C GLU A 139 0.88 9.71 5.20
N LEU A 140 1.14 8.48 4.79
CA LEU A 140 0.97 7.29 5.61
C LEU A 140 2.34 6.70 5.92
N ASN A 141 2.75 6.84 7.17
CA ASN A 141 4.00 6.27 7.66
C ASN A 141 3.76 4.88 8.22
N ASN A 142 4.78 4.01 8.09
CA ASN A 142 4.77 2.66 8.64
C ASN A 142 3.55 1.84 8.16
N LEU A 143 3.17 2.00 6.89
CA LEU A 143 2.10 1.23 6.27
C LEU A 143 2.61 -0.14 5.85
N LEU A 144 1.91 -1.19 6.26
CA LEU A 144 2.19 -2.56 5.82
C LEU A 144 1.86 -2.72 4.34
N PHE A 145 2.83 -3.21 3.59
CA PHE A 145 2.65 -3.54 2.18
C PHE A 145 3.47 -4.78 1.78
N GLY A 146 3.12 -5.32 0.63
CA GLY A 146 3.81 -6.42 -0.02
C GLY A 146 4.85 -5.94 -1.02
N CYS A 147 6.11 -6.28 -0.78
CA CYS A 147 7.21 -6.00 -1.69
C CYS A 147 7.39 -7.19 -2.64
N THR A 148 6.79 -7.11 -3.84
CA THR A 148 6.51 -8.25 -4.72
C THR A 148 7.55 -8.46 -5.82
N ARG A 149 7.93 -9.70 -6.10
CA ARG A 149 8.56 -10.05 -7.38
C ARG A 149 7.49 -10.47 -8.38
N LYS A 150 7.38 -9.73 -9.47
CA LYS A 150 6.43 -10.02 -10.55
C LYS A 150 6.69 -11.40 -11.18
N ASN A 151 5.60 -12.09 -11.48
CA ASN A 151 5.56 -13.22 -12.40
C ASN A 151 4.65 -12.88 -13.60
N SER A 152 4.66 -13.72 -14.64
CA SER A 152 4.04 -13.44 -15.94
C SER A 152 2.53 -13.17 -15.91
N TYR A 153 1.82 -13.50 -14.83
CA TYR A 153 0.38 -13.28 -14.71
C TYR A 153 0.03 -11.84 -14.30
N ILE A 154 0.91 -11.15 -13.56
CA ILE A 154 0.71 -9.78 -13.04
C ILE A 154 1.51 -8.70 -13.77
N ASP A 155 2.14 -9.02 -14.89
CA ASP A 155 2.90 -8.04 -15.67
C ASP A 155 2.03 -6.90 -16.24
N LYS A 156 0.69 -7.06 -16.19
CA LYS A 156 -0.28 -6.08 -16.66
C LYS A 156 -0.54 -4.90 -15.71
N VAL A 157 -0.19 -5.01 -14.42
CA VAL A 157 -0.40 -3.95 -13.43
C VAL A 157 0.89 -3.64 -12.68
N ASN A 158 1.04 -2.42 -12.15
CA ASN A 158 2.21 -2.02 -11.38
C ASN A 158 2.00 -2.05 -9.87
N GLY A 159 1.18 -2.99 -9.41
CA GLY A 159 0.76 -3.15 -8.02
C GLY A 159 -0.75 -3.22 -7.90
N VAL A 160 -1.23 -3.57 -6.70
CA VAL A 160 -2.65 -3.60 -6.34
C VAL A 160 -2.84 -2.95 -4.99
N LEU A 161 -3.76 -2.00 -4.90
CA LEU A 161 -4.23 -1.36 -3.69
C LEU A 161 -5.41 -2.17 -3.12
N GLY A 162 -5.11 -3.05 -2.16
CA GLY A 162 -6.12 -3.90 -1.51
C GLY A 162 -6.97 -3.14 -0.50
N LEU A 163 -8.29 -3.18 -0.69
CA LEU A 163 -9.31 -2.50 0.12
C LEU A 163 -10.35 -3.47 0.72
N GLY A 164 -10.00 -4.76 0.80
CA GLY A 164 -10.84 -5.77 1.42
C GLY A 164 -10.99 -5.59 2.95
N PRO A 165 -11.86 -6.37 3.60
CA PRO A 165 -12.25 -6.14 5.00
C PRO A 165 -11.22 -6.61 6.06
N SER A 166 -10.07 -7.15 5.65
CA SER A 166 -9.07 -7.67 6.59
C SER A 166 -8.25 -6.54 7.21
N GLY A 167 -7.78 -6.74 8.45
CA GLY A 167 -6.92 -5.79 9.18
C GLY A 167 -5.56 -5.45 8.54
N ILE A 168 -5.19 -6.13 7.45
CA ILE A 168 -3.97 -5.85 6.66
C ILE A 168 -4.27 -4.99 5.41
N SER A 169 -5.54 -4.62 5.20
CA SER A 169 -5.94 -3.76 4.09
C SER A 169 -5.49 -2.34 4.31
N LEU A 170 -5.42 -1.55 3.23
CA LEU A 170 -5.15 -0.13 3.38
C LEU A 170 -6.23 0.52 4.26
N ALA A 171 -7.50 0.25 3.97
CA ALA A 171 -8.64 0.83 4.68
C ALA A 171 -8.60 0.56 6.19
N SER A 172 -8.20 -0.65 6.61
CA SER A 172 -8.09 -0.98 8.04
C SER A 172 -6.83 -0.44 8.73
N GLN A 173 -5.81 -0.04 7.97
CA GLN A 173 -4.59 0.55 8.52
C GLN A 173 -4.69 2.07 8.69
N THR A 174 -5.66 2.70 8.04
CA THR A 174 -5.84 4.16 8.00
C THR A 174 -7.12 4.64 8.67
N GLY A 175 -8.03 3.74 9.01
CA GLY A 175 -9.30 4.02 9.71
C GLY A 175 -9.27 3.65 11.17
#